data_AF-A0A318IQM3-F1
#
_entry.id   AF-A0A318IQM3-F1
#
_cell.length_a   1.000
_cell.length_b   1.000
_cell.length_c   1.000
_cell.angle_alpha   90.00
_cell.angle_beta   90.00
_cell.angle_gamma   90.00
#
_symmetry.space_group_name_H-M   'P 1'
#
loop_
_entity.id
_entity.type
_entity.pdbx_description
1 polymer ?
#
loop_
_entity_poly.entity_id
_entity_poly.type
_entity_poly.pdbx_seq_one_letter_code
_entity_poly.pdbx_strand_id
1 'polypeptide(L)'
;MVEKIRLKEASEKEKTLYCCLGESLCVVQILEDALSHAIVLKKTEPDQKEEAGALLKEQRSYTLGKAINIAKKESLLPKPLEIELSEFLKERNWLIHKSITENKKEYRTESFYNNLFEQTKAITSKANELRISIELDLIAYCEKKGIDMTNVKNDMNKHYGI
;
A
#
# COMPACT_ATOMS: atom_id res chain seq x y z
N MET A 1 25.55 -39.27 -5.30
CA MET A 1 24.15 -39.64 -5.61
C MET A 1 23.28 -38.57 -4.99
N VAL A 2 22.61 -37.73 -5.78
CA VAL A 2 21.75 -36.66 -5.22
C VAL A 2 20.40 -37.30 -4.91
N GLU A 3 20.03 -37.38 -3.63
CA GLU A 3 18.70 -37.82 -3.24
C GLU A 3 17.64 -36.92 -3.88
N LYS A 4 16.67 -37.55 -4.55
CA LYS A 4 15.52 -36.84 -5.12
C LYS A 4 14.61 -36.39 -3.97
N ILE A 5 14.73 -35.13 -3.57
CA ILE A 5 13.82 -34.48 -2.61
C ILE A 5 12.42 -34.45 -3.23
N ARG A 6 11.45 -35.13 -2.60
CA ARG A 6 10.02 -35.02 -2.96
C ARG A 6 9.41 -33.82 -2.23
N LEU A 7 9.04 -32.80 -2.98
CA LEU A 7 8.27 -31.67 -2.45
C LEU A 7 6.79 -32.02 -2.43
N LYS A 8 6.13 -31.77 -1.30
CA LYS A 8 4.68 -31.95 -1.16
C LYS A 8 3.97 -30.77 -1.83
N GLU A 9 2.88 -31.06 -2.54
CA GLU A 9 1.98 -30.02 -3.05
C GLU A 9 1.29 -29.27 -1.91
N ALA A 10 0.99 -27.99 -2.15
CA ALA A 10 0.25 -27.17 -1.22
C ALA A 10 -1.20 -27.66 -1.12
N SER A 11 -1.68 -27.81 0.11
CA SER A 11 -3.10 -28.04 0.42
C SER A 11 -3.95 -26.81 0.09
N GLU A 12 -5.27 -26.98 -0.01
CA GLU A 12 -6.19 -25.85 -0.22
C GLU A 12 -6.07 -24.77 0.87
N LYS A 13 -5.85 -25.16 2.13
CA LYS A 13 -5.63 -24.21 3.21
C LYS A 13 -4.36 -23.37 3.00
N GLU A 14 -3.27 -24.00 2.55
CA GLU A 14 -2.03 -23.29 2.22
C GLU A 14 -2.21 -22.35 1.03
N LYS A 15 -2.94 -22.79 0.00
CA LYS A 15 -3.28 -21.93 -1.15
C LYS A 15 -4.06 -20.70 -0.71
N THR A 16 -5.10 -20.87 0.11
CA THR A 16 -5.87 -19.76 0.68
C THR A 16 -4.96 -18.81 1.45
N LEU A 17 -4.07 -19.34 2.29
CA LEU A 17 -3.12 -18.51 3.04
C LEU A 17 -2.24 -17.67 2.10
N TYR A 18 -1.70 -18.28 1.05
CA TYR A 18 -0.87 -17.58 0.07
C TYR A 18 -1.65 -16.50 -0.67
N CYS A 19 -2.93 -16.76 -0.99
CA CYS A 19 -3.81 -15.76 -1.60
C CYS A 19 -4.02 -14.55 -0.67
N CYS A 20 -4.30 -14.76 0.61
CA CYS A 20 -4.51 -13.65 1.56
C CYS A 20 -3.24 -12.80 1.73
N LEU A 21 -2.08 -13.45 1.88
CA LEU A 21 -0.78 -12.75 1.92
C LEU A 21 -0.51 -11.97 0.63
N GLY A 22 -0.78 -12.60 -0.51
CA GLY A 22 -0.59 -11.99 -1.83
C GLY A 22 -1.50 -10.79 -2.05
N GLU A 23 -2.77 -10.90 -1.68
CA GLU A 23 -3.74 -9.80 -1.73
C GLU A 23 -3.28 -8.61 -0.90
N SER A 24 -2.94 -8.83 0.38
CA SER A 24 -2.44 -7.75 1.24
C SER A 24 -1.18 -7.11 0.69
N LEU A 25 -0.25 -7.91 0.15
CA LEU A 25 0.96 -7.39 -0.47
C LEU A 25 0.63 -6.50 -1.68
N CYS A 26 -0.23 -6.97 -2.58
CA CYS A 26 -0.64 -6.23 -3.76
C CYS A 26 -1.27 -4.88 -3.38
N VAL A 27 -2.21 -4.86 -2.44
CA VAL A 27 -2.88 -3.62 -2.03
C VAL A 27 -1.92 -2.65 -1.34
N VAL A 28 -1.00 -3.15 -0.51
CA VAL A 28 0.07 -2.34 0.08
C VAL A 28 0.96 -1.71 -0.98
N GLN A 29 1.35 -2.45 -2.03
CA GLN A 29 2.16 -1.92 -3.11
C GLN A 29 1.40 -0.88 -3.95
N ILE A 30 0.09 -1.05 -4.14
CA ILE A 30 -0.76 -0.05 -4.78
C ILE A 30 -0.82 1.23 -3.94
N LEU A 31 -0.93 1.12 -2.61
CA LEU A 31 -0.84 2.26 -1.70
C LEU A 31 0.52 2.98 -1.80
N GLU A 32 1.63 2.23 -1.88
CA GLU A 32 2.97 2.78 -2.08
C GLU A 32 3.07 3.58 -3.40
N ASP A 33 2.49 3.07 -4.48
CA ASP A 33 2.45 3.77 -5.77
C ASP A 33 1.56 5.02 -5.72
N ALA A 34 0.41 4.95 -5.04
CA ALA A 34 -0.47 6.10 -4.86
C ALA A 34 0.22 7.24 -4.10
N LEU A 35 0.94 6.91 -3.01
CA LEU A 35 1.74 7.88 -2.27
C LEU A 35 2.86 8.47 -3.14
N SER A 36 3.50 7.66 -3.96
CA SER A 36 4.55 8.10 -4.89
C SER A 36 4.02 9.12 -5.90
N HIS A 37 2.85 8.85 -6.49
CA HIS A 37 2.18 9.82 -7.37
C HIS A 37 1.79 11.10 -6.63
N ALA A 38 1.30 10.97 -5.40
CA ALA A 38 0.91 12.14 -4.62
C ALA A 38 2.10 13.07 -4.33
N ILE A 39 3.25 12.48 -3.99
CA ILE A 39 4.50 13.24 -3.79
C ILE A 39 4.91 13.93 -5.10
N VAL A 40 4.88 13.21 -6.24
CA VAL A 40 5.28 13.79 -7.54
C VAL A 40 4.38 14.97 -7.89
N LEU A 41 3.06 14.77 -7.89
CA LEU A 41 2.10 15.80 -8.27
C LEU A 41 2.18 17.05 -7.39
N LYS A 42 2.53 16.90 -6.11
CA LYS A 42 2.68 18.02 -5.19
C LYS A 42 4.04 18.72 -5.28
N LYS A 43 5.02 18.09 -5.95
CA LYS A 43 6.38 18.62 -6.14
C LYS A 43 6.64 19.18 -7.52
N THR A 44 5.70 19.04 -8.45
CA THR A 44 5.83 19.48 -9.84
C THR A 44 4.65 20.32 -10.29
N GLU A 45 4.86 21.12 -11.33
CA GLU A 45 3.81 21.86 -12.02
C GLU A 45 3.38 21.16 -13.33
N PRO A 46 2.20 21.49 -13.90
CA PRO A 46 1.66 20.80 -15.07
C PRO A 46 2.54 20.81 -16.33
N ASP A 47 3.40 21.81 -16.48
CA ASP A 47 4.34 21.95 -17.59
C ASP A 47 5.63 21.14 -17.41
N GLN A 48 5.90 20.61 -16.21
CA GLN A 48 7.11 19.87 -15.85
C GLN A 48 6.96 18.35 -16.04
N LYS A 49 6.47 17.93 -17.21
CA LYS A 49 6.12 16.52 -17.46
C LYS A 49 7.33 15.59 -17.41
N GLU A 50 8.47 16.01 -17.94
CA GLU A 50 9.68 15.18 -17.98
C GLU A 50 10.28 15.01 -16.58
N GLU A 51 10.32 16.09 -15.81
CA GLU A 51 10.76 16.09 -14.41
C GLU A 51 9.84 15.24 -13.54
N ALA A 52 8.51 15.37 -13.72
CA ALA A 52 7.53 14.53 -13.03
C ALA A 52 7.74 13.05 -13.36
N GLY A 53 8.00 12.70 -14.63
CA GLY A 53 8.30 11.33 -15.05
C GLY A 53 9.57 10.78 -14.42
N ALA A 54 10.64 11.57 -14.38
CA ALA A 54 11.90 11.19 -13.75
C ALA A 54 11.74 10.98 -12.24
N LEU A 55 11.06 11.92 -11.57
CA LEU A 55 10.79 11.85 -10.14
C LEU A 55 9.90 10.65 -9.78
N LEU A 56 8.88 10.35 -10.58
CA LEU A 56 8.02 9.18 -10.35
C LEU A 56 8.80 7.88 -10.45
N LYS A 57 9.71 7.76 -11.43
CA LYS A 57 10.57 6.58 -11.56
C LYS A 57 11.47 6.41 -10.34
N GLU A 58 11.99 7.51 -9.79
CA GLU A 58 12.77 7.49 -8.56
C GLU A 58 11.92 7.09 -7.36
N GLN A 59 10.75 7.71 -7.18
CA GLN A 59 9.84 7.42 -6.06
C GLN A 59 9.38 5.96 -6.04
N ARG A 60 9.09 5.36 -7.19
CA ARG A 60 8.71 3.94 -7.30
C ARG A 60 9.80 2.96 -6.86
N SER A 61 11.05 3.40 -6.77
CA SER A 61 12.12 2.58 -6.20
C SER A 61 12.13 2.58 -4.66
N TYR A 62 11.32 3.44 -4.04
CA TYR A 62 11.32 3.65 -2.60
C TYR A 62 10.27 2.78 -1.91
N THR A 63 10.67 2.23 -0.76
CA THR A 63 9.74 1.59 0.17
C THR A 63 8.76 2.60 0.75
N LEU A 64 7.57 2.16 1.21
CA LEU A 64 6.59 2.99 1.94
C LEU A 64 7.24 3.91 2.97
N GLY A 65 8.11 3.37 3.84
CA GLY A 65 8.74 4.14 4.90
C GLY A 65 9.59 5.30 4.39
N LYS A 66 10.29 5.12 3.26
CA LYS A 66 11.08 6.19 2.62
C LYS A 66 10.17 7.24 1.97
N ALA A 67 9.11 6.82 1.28
CA ALA A 67 8.11 7.74 0.71
C ALA A 67 7.41 8.58 1.80
N ILE A 68 7.00 7.97 2.93
CA ILE A 68 6.44 8.67 4.10
C ILE A 68 7.42 9.72 4.64
N ASN A 69 8.69 9.36 4.79
CA ASN A 69 9.70 10.29 5.30
C ASN A 69 9.90 11.50 4.37
N ILE A 70 9.88 11.29 3.05
CA ILE A 70 9.93 12.37 2.06
C ILE A 70 8.71 13.28 2.21
N ALA A 71 7.51 12.70 2.21
CA ALA A 71 6.26 13.44 2.33
C ALA A 71 6.22 14.30 3.61
N LYS A 72 6.67 13.76 4.75
CA LYS A 72 6.76 14.49 6.02
C LYS A 72 7.80 15.61 6.00
N LYS A 73 9.00 15.33 5.49
CA LYS A 73 10.11 16.31 5.46
C LYS A 73 9.72 17.54 4.65
N GLU A 74 8.92 17.33 3.61
CA GLU A 74 8.49 18.38 2.69
C GLU A 74 7.06 18.88 2.98
N SER A 75 6.43 18.41 4.06
CA SER A 75 5.07 18.81 4.47
C SER A 75 4.03 18.65 3.34
N LEU A 76 4.11 17.55 2.59
CA LEU A 76 3.30 17.32 1.40
C LEU A 76 1.90 16.77 1.72
N LEU A 77 1.67 16.26 2.94
CA LEU A 77 0.41 15.64 3.33
C LEU A 77 -0.24 16.35 4.52
N PRO A 78 -1.57 16.30 4.64
CA PRO A 78 -2.26 16.70 5.85
C PRO A 78 -1.77 15.91 7.06
N LYS A 79 -1.65 16.57 8.21
CA LYS A 79 -1.11 15.94 9.42
C LYS A 79 -1.81 14.64 9.85
N PRO A 80 -3.16 14.54 9.81
CA PRO A 80 -3.85 13.28 10.11
C PRO A 80 -3.39 12.13 9.22
N LEU A 81 -3.29 12.36 7.91
CA LEU A 81 -2.88 11.34 6.95
C LEU A 81 -1.42 10.89 7.16
N GLU A 82 -0.52 11.81 7.51
CA GLU A 82 0.86 11.44 7.88
C GLU A 82 0.91 10.51 9.10
N ILE A 83 0.07 10.76 10.11
CA ILE A 83 0.02 9.96 11.33
C ILE A 83 -0.47 8.55 10.99
N GLU A 84 -1.59 8.44 10.27
CA GLU A 84 -2.15 7.14 9.92
C GLU A 84 -1.21 6.32 9.04
N LEU A 85 -0.55 6.93 8.04
CA LEU A 85 0.47 6.25 7.22
C LEU A 85 1.64 5.74 8.06
N SER A 86 2.04 6.49 9.10
CA SER A 86 3.13 6.12 9.99
C SER A 86 2.77 4.97 10.91
N GLU A 87 1.53 4.92 11.35
CA GLU A 87 1.00 3.80 12.14
C GLU A 87 0.91 2.55 11.27
N PHE A 88 0.35 2.69 10.06
CA PHE A 88 0.23 1.61 9.09
C PHE A 88 1.59 1.04 8.65
N LEU A 89 2.65 1.85 8.61
CA LEU A 89 4.01 1.38 8.32
C LEU A 89 4.45 0.23 9.23
N LYS A 90 3.98 0.18 10.49
CA LYS A 90 4.27 -0.93 11.41
C LYS A 90 3.65 -2.23 10.93
N GLU A 91 2.39 -2.18 10.49
CA GLU A 91 1.65 -3.33 9.99
C GLU A 91 2.23 -3.83 8.66
N ARG A 92 2.55 -2.90 7.75
CA ARG A 92 3.25 -3.22 6.50
C ARG A 92 4.60 -3.89 6.79
N ASN A 93 5.39 -3.37 7.73
CA ASN A 93 6.68 -3.99 8.08
C ASN A 93 6.49 -5.37 8.72
N TRP A 94 5.43 -5.55 9.51
CA TRP A 94 5.08 -6.87 10.03
C TRP A 94 4.71 -7.84 8.89
N LEU A 95 3.88 -7.42 7.93
CA LEU A 95 3.49 -8.23 6.78
C LEU A 95 4.71 -8.76 6.01
N ILE A 96 5.67 -7.89 5.72
CA ILE A 96 6.84 -8.23 4.90
C ILE A 96 7.88 -9.06 5.67
N HIS A 97 8.11 -8.74 6.95
CA HIS A 97 9.27 -9.28 7.66
C HIS A 97 8.93 -10.33 8.73
N LYS A 98 7.69 -10.36 9.23
CA LYS A 98 7.32 -11.09 10.44
C LYS A 98 6.12 -12.02 10.29
N SER A 99 5.25 -11.80 9.31
CA SER A 99 3.98 -12.54 9.12
C SER A 99 4.11 -14.07 9.17
N ILE A 100 5.22 -14.62 8.66
CA ILE A 100 5.51 -16.06 8.70
C ILE A 100 6.53 -16.41 9.78
N THR A 101 7.52 -15.56 10.01
CA THR A 101 8.72 -15.91 10.78
C THR A 101 8.52 -15.78 12.29
N GLU A 102 7.63 -14.89 12.74
CA GLU A 102 7.38 -14.60 14.15
C GLU A 102 6.85 -15.83 14.90
N ASN A 103 5.88 -16.54 14.31
CA ASN A 103 5.25 -17.73 14.89
C ASN A 103 5.55 -19.00 14.10
N LYS A 104 6.76 -19.12 13.53
CA LYS A 104 7.14 -20.25 12.67
C LYS A 104 6.94 -21.65 13.28
N LYS A 105 6.91 -21.76 14.61
CA LYS A 105 6.67 -23.03 15.33
C LYS A 105 5.21 -23.48 15.24
N GLU A 106 4.30 -22.53 15.08
CA GLU A 106 2.86 -22.75 14.89
C GLU A 106 2.49 -22.74 13.40
N TYR A 107 3.48 -22.69 12.50
CA TYR A 107 3.24 -22.72 11.07
C TYR A 107 2.40 -23.95 10.70
N ARG A 108 1.29 -23.72 9.98
CA ARG A 108 0.28 -24.71 9.58
C ARG A 108 -0.68 -25.20 10.68
N THR A 109 -0.71 -24.60 11.86
CA THR A 109 -1.82 -24.82 12.80
C THR A 109 -3.06 -24.02 12.39
N GLU A 110 -4.23 -24.44 12.85
CA GLU A 110 -5.49 -23.72 12.59
C GLU A 110 -5.47 -22.31 13.20
N SER A 111 -4.91 -22.17 14.41
CA SER A 111 -4.77 -20.86 15.07
C SER A 111 -3.89 -19.91 14.26
N PHE A 112 -2.79 -20.41 13.70
CA PHE A 112 -1.91 -19.63 12.85
C PHE A 112 -2.63 -19.12 11.59
N TYR A 113 -3.36 -20.00 10.90
CA TYR A 113 -4.12 -19.62 9.70
C TYR A 113 -5.17 -18.55 10.00
N ASN A 114 -5.97 -18.73 11.05
CA ASN A 114 -7.03 -17.79 11.40
C ASN A 114 -6.44 -16.43 11.79
N ASN A 115 -5.39 -16.40 12.62
CA ASN A 115 -4.74 -15.15 13.01
C ASN A 115 -4.14 -14.42 11.80
N LEU A 116 -3.47 -15.15 10.91
CA LEU A 116 -2.85 -14.54 9.73
C LEU A 116 -3.90 -14.04 8.74
N PHE A 117 -5.01 -14.76 8.57
CA PHE A 117 -6.15 -14.33 7.76
C PHE A 117 -6.75 -13.02 8.27
N GLU A 118 -7.05 -12.93 9.56
CA GLU A 118 -7.65 -11.71 10.14
C GLU A 118 -6.71 -10.50 10.03
N GLN A 119 -5.41 -10.70 10.31
CA GLN A 119 -4.44 -9.61 10.20
C GLN A 119 -4.21 -9.17 8.75
N THR A 120 -4.09 -10.10 7.80
CA THR A 120 -3.94 -9.75 6.38
C THR A 120 -5.16 -9.00 5.87
N LYS A 121 -6.37 -9.45 6.22
CA LYS A 121 -7.62 -8.75 5.88
C LYS A 121 -7.68 -7.33 6.47
N ALA A 122 -7.32 -7.15 7.74
CA ALA A 122 -7.27 -5.82 8.36
C ALA A 122 -6.29 -4.89 7.64
N ILE A 123 -5.09 -5.38 7.31
CA ILE A 123 -4.07 -4.65 6.57
C ILE A 123 -4.59 -4.25 5.18
N THR A 124 -5.24 -5.18 4.47
CA THR A 124 -5.83 -4.93 3.15
C THR A 124 -6.87 -3.83 3.21
N SER A 125 -7.81 -3.89 4.17
CA SER A 125 -8.82 -2.85 4.34
C SER A 125 -8.19 -1.50 4.64
N LYS A 126 -7.26 -1.44 5.62
CA LYS A 126 -6.63 -0.17 6.01
C LYS A 126 -5.80 0.44 4.89
N ALA A 127 -5.11 -0.39 4.10
CA ALA A 127 -4.36 0.08 2.95
C ALA A 127 -5.26 0.73 1.88
N ASN A 128 -6.44 0.16 1.62
CA ASN A 128 -7.42 0.75 0.71
C ASN A 128 -8.00 2.06 1.24
N GLU A 129 -8.34 2.14 2.52
CA GLU A 129 -8.81 3.39 3.15
C GLU A 129 -7.77 4.51 3.03
N LEU A 130 -6.50 4.19 3.29
CA LEU A 130 -5.39 5.15 3.14
C LEU A 130 -5.19 5.57 1.69
N ARG A 131 -5.36 4.65 0.73
CA ARG A 131 -5.28 4.96 -0.70
C ARG A 131 -6.35 5.98 -1.08
N ILE A 132 -7.59 5.73 -0.69
CA ILE A 132 -8.72 6.65 -0.93
C ILE A 132 -8.44 8.00 -0.26
N SER A 133 -7.88 8.00 0.96
CA SER A 133 -7.53 9.24 1.67
C SER A 133 -6.48 10.07 0.94
N ILE A 134 -5.48 9.42 0.31
CA ILE A 134 -4.50 10.09 -0.56
C ILE A 134 -5.17 10.65 -1.81
N GLU A 135 -6.07 9.89 -2.45
CA GLU A 135 -6.82 10.34 -3.63
C GLU A 135 -7.67 11.58 -3.33
N LEU A 136 -8.38 11.59 -2.20
CA LEU A 136 -9.18 12.73 -1.75
C LEU A 136 -8.33 13.97 -1.43
N ASP A 137 -7.18 13.79 -0.77
CA ASP A 137 -6.22 14.86 -0.51
C ASP A 137 -5.65 15.45 -1.82
N LEU A 138 -5.36 14.59 -2.81
CA LEU A 138 -4.92 15.03 -4.13
C LEU A 138 -5.99 15.82 -4.88
N ILE A 139 -7.25 15.38 -4.84
CA ILE A 139 -8.37 16.15 -5.40
C ILE A 139 -8.44 17.53 -4.76
N ALA A 140 -8.43 17.61 -3.43
CA ALA A 140 -8.48 18.88 -2.71
C ALA A 140 -7.29 19.79 -3.05
N TYR A 141 -6.10 19.22 -3.26
CA TYR A 141 -4.92 19.95 -3.70
C TYR A 141 -5.09 20.51 -5.12
N CYS A 142 -5.53 19.69 -6.07
CA CYS A 142 -5.76 20.11 -7.46
C CYS A 142 -6.83 21.20 -7.57
N GLU A 143 -7.93 21.08 -6.81
CA GLU A 143 -8.99 22.09 -6.79
C GLU A 143 -8.50 23.44 -6.26
N LYS A 144 -7.63 23.43 -5.24
CA LYS A 144 -6.98 24.67 -4.75
C LYS A 144 -6.09 25.32 -5.81
N LYS A 145 -5.57 24.54 -6.76
CA LYS A 145 -4.83 25.04 -7.93
C LYS A 145 -5.74 25.43 -9.10
N GLY A 146 -7.06 25.37 -8.94
CA GLY A 146 -8.04 25.75 -9.97
C GLY A 146 -8.27 24.68 -11.05
N ILE A 147 -7.86 23.42 -10.80
CA ILE A 147 -8.11 22.30 -11.70
C ILE A 147 -9.49 21.71 -11.39
N ASP A 148 -10.32 21.54 -12.43
CA ASP A 148 -11.63 20.88 -12.29
C ASP A 148 -11.44 19.36 -12.10
N MET A 149 -11.90 18.86 -10.96
CA MET A 149 -11.81 17.44 -10.57
C MET A 149 -13.17 16.72 -10.66
N THR A 150 -14.20 17.32 -11.28
CA THR A 150 -15.57 16.76 -11.34
C THR A 150 -15.59 15.34 -11.91
N ASN A 151 -14.88 15.09 -13.01
CA ASN A 151 -14.84 13.75 -13.62
C ASN A 151 -14.18 12.72 -12.69
N VAL A 152 -13.10 13.09 -12.00
CA VAL A 152 -12.41 12.21 -11.06
C VAL A 152 -13.31 11.88 -9.87
N LYS A 153 -14.02 12.87 -9.33
CA LYS A 153 -15.01 12.66 -8.26
C LYS A 153 -16.14 11.73 -8.69
N ASN A 154 -16.65 11.87 -9.92
CA ASN A 154 -17.68 10.98 -10.47
C ASN A 154 -17.17 9.53 -10.59
N ASP A 155 -15.93 9.35 -11.06
CA ASP A 155 -15.31 8.03 -11.16
C ASP A 155 -15.08 7.40 -9.79
N MET A 156 -14.65 8.18 -8.79
CA MET A 156 -14.54 7.73 -7.40
C MET A 156 -15.88 7.30 -6.82
N ASN A 157 -16.96 8.07 -7.03
CA ASN A 157 -18.30 7.70 -6.56
C ASN A 157 -18.78 6.40 -7.22
N LYS A 158 -18.52 6.22 -8.52
CA LYS A 158 -18.86 4.98 -9.22
C LYS A 158 -18.10 3.77 -8.68
N HIS A 159 -16.84 3.94 -8.31
CA HIS A 159 -15.99 2.83 -7.89
C HIS A 159 -16.08 2.51 -6.39
N TYR A 160 -16.21 3.53 -5.55
CA TYR A 160 -16.17 3.43 -4.09
C TYR A 160 -17.49 3.79 -3.39
N GLY A 161 -18.43 4.46 -4.07
CA GLY A 161 -19.69 4.92 -3.48
C GLY A 161 -19.55 6.14 -2.56
N ILE A 162 -18.54 6.99 -2.81
CA ILE A 162 -18.23 8.21 -2.03
C ILE A 162 -18.31 9.49 -2.87
#